data_AF-A0A937KZ52-F1
#
_entry.id   AF-A0A937KZ52-F1
#
_cell.length_a   1.000
_cell.length_b   1.000
_cell.length_c   1.000
_cell.angle_alpha   90.00
_cell.angle_beta   90.00
_cell.angle_gamma   90.00
#
_symmetry.space_group_name_H-M   'P 1'
#
loop_
_entity.id
_entity.type
_entity.pdbx_description
1 polymer ?
#
loop_
_entity_poly.entity_id
_entity_poly.type
_entity_poly.pdbx_seq_one_letter_code
_entity_poly.pdbx_strand_id
1 'polypeptide(L)'
;MVSTAGIIIIGDEILSGRTKDTNINWIANELNIIGIRLIEARIIPDDPTTIIETIKFFTKNFTYVFSCGGIGPTHDDITTECVARAFNQELVKSDEAMRRLAAHYEGTNIEFNEARQKMAVVPSNSILIDNPVSAAPGYKIENLFVFAGVPKIMQGMFHTILHDLLGGIKLLSKTVSSNLGEGLIAKDLEKIESEFEDVKIGSYPYFKPGNFGTSVVLRSENKDRLNEASKKVLLSIINHGGKGKILEENEIDDRSL
;
A
#
# COMPACT_ATOMS: atom_id res chain seq x y z
N MET A 1 -8.18 1.56 18.37
CA MET A 1 -6.89 1.02 17.91
C MET A 1 -6.72 1.43 16.47
N VAL A 2 -5.51 1.85 16.08
CA VAL A 2 -5.20 2.20 14.69
C VAL A 2 -4.84 0.91 13.97
N SER A 3 -5.59 0.55 12.92
CA SER A 3 -5.24 -0.59 12.06
C SER A 3 -4.00 -0.24 11.24
N THR A 4 -2.97 -1.07 11.33
CA THR A 4 -1.71 -0.90 10.59
C THR A 4 -1.58 -1.93 9.47
N ALA A 5 -0.86 -1.55 8.41
CA ALA A 5 -0.57 -2.45 7.30
C ALA A 5 0.94 -2.50 7.00
N GLY A 6 1.38 -3.67 6.52
CA GLY A 6 2.66 -3.85 5.85
C GLY A 6 2.46 -4.46 4.46
N ILE A 7 3.29 -4.05 3.49
CA ILE A 7 3.27 -4.60 2.12
C ILE A 7 4.59 -5.31 1.81
N ILE A 8 4.50 -6.48 1.19
CA ILE A 8 5.64 -7.26 0.69
C ILE A 8 5.46 -7.45 -0.81
N ILE A 9 6.33 -6.86 -1.61
CA ILE A 9 6.44 -7.13 -3.05
C ILE A 9 7.54 -8.16 -3.25
N ILE A 10 7.21 -9.27 -3.91
CA ILE A 10 8.13 -10.38 -4.19
C ILE A 10 8.33 -10.40 -5.71
N GLY A 11 9.57 -10.19 -6.15
CA GLY A 11 9.89 -10.17 -7.59
C GLY A 11 11.26 -9.56 -7.90
N ASP A 12 12.18 -10.38 -8.43
CA ASP A 12 13.51 -9.95 -8.88
C ASP A 12 13.45 -8.89 -10.00
N GLU A 13 12.39 -8.86 -10.81
CA GLU A 13 12.17 -7.87 -11.86
C GLU A 13 11.91 -6.46 -11.31
N ILE A 14 11.39 -6.37 -10.09
CA ILE A 14 11.20 -5.09 -9.39
C ILE A 14 12.53 -4.61 -8.83
N LEU A 15 13.30 -5.50 -8.20
CA LEU A 15 14.62 -5.17 -7.64
C LEU A 15 15.64 -4.79 -8.72
N SER A 16 15.60 -5.45 -9.88
CA SER A 16 16.45 -5.10 -11.02
C SER A 16 16.02 -3.80 -11.73
N GLY A 17 14.87 -3.23 -11.37
CA GLY A 17 14.31 -2.04 -12.00
C GLY A 17 13.73 -2.28 -13.40
N ARG A 18 13.64 -3.54 -13.84
CA ARG A 18 13.03 -3.91 -15.13
C ARG A 18 11.54 -3.53 -15.16
N THR A 19 10.86 -3.71 -14.03
CA THR A 19 9.46 -3.36 -13.86
C THR A 19 9.33 -2.33 -12.74
N LYS A 20 8.63 -1.24 -13.02
CA LYS A 20 8.30 -0.24 -11.99
C LYS A 20 7.15 -0.77 -11.13
N ASP A 21 7.37 -0.88 -9.82
CA ASP A 21 6.27 -1.19 -8.91
C ASP A 21 5.20 -0.08 -8.94
N THR A 22 3.94 -0.52 -9.01
CA THR A 22 2.76 0.33 -8.87
C THR A 22 1.79 -0.20 -7.82
N ASN A 23 2.03 -1.41 -7.30
CA ASN A 23 1.14 -2.06 -6.35
C ASN A 23 1.20 -1.37 -4.99
N ILE A 24 2.41 -1.00 -4.51
CA ILE A 24 2.56 -0.32 -3.21
C ILE A 24 1.75 0.98 -3.20
N ASN A 25 1.93 1.82 -4.22
CA ASN A 25 1.23 3.10 -4.27
C ASN A 25 -0.29 2.93 -4.33
N TRP A 26 -0.77 1.99 -5.14
CA TRP A 26 -2.20 1.75 -5.27
C TRP A 26 -2.82 1.24 -3.97
N ILE A 27 -2.23 0.20 -3.36
CA ILE A 27 -2.71 -0.34 -2.08
C ILE A 27 -2.66 0.74 -0.99
N ALA A 28 -1.59 1.55 -0.92
CA ALA A 28 -1.50 2.63 0.06
C ALA A 28 -2.66 3.62 -0.05
N ASN A 29 -3.08 3.98 -1.27
CA ASN A 29 -4.21 4.88 -1.49
C ASN A 29 -5.52 4.24 -1.02
N GLU A 30 -5.77 2.97 -1.36
CA GLU A 30 -6.98 2.27 -0.93
C GLU A 30 -7.05 2.13 0.60
N LEU A 31 -5.93 1.78 1.24
CA LEU A 31 -5.85 1.69 2.69
C LEU A 31 -6.11 3.04 3.37
N ASN A 32 -5.62 4.15 2.82
CA ASN A 32 -5.90 5.48 3.33
C ASN A 32 -7.39 5.83 3.27
N ILE A 33 -8.10 5.43 2.21
CA ILE A 33 -9.55 5.65 2.06
C ILE A 33 -10.31 5.01 3.21
N ILE A 34 -9.91 3.81 3.62
CA ILE A 34 -10.53 3.05 4.71
C ILE A 34 -9.85 3.26 6.08
N GLY A 35 -8.94 4.23 6.20
CA GLY A 35 -8.30 4.59 7.47
C GLY A 35 -7.35 3.53 8.05
N ILE A 36 -6.73 2.72 7.20
CA ILE A 36 -5.65 1.79 7.58
C ILE A 36 -4.31 2.46 7.25
N ARG A 37 -3.41 2.52 8.23
CA ARG A 37 -2.11 3.17 8.06
C ARG A 37 -1.08 2.19 7.54
N LEU A 38 -0.59 2.39 6.32
CA LEU A 38 0.58 1.68 5.81
C LEU A 38 1.84 2.15 6.56
N ILE A 39 2.52 1.24 7.24
CA ILE A 39 3.70 1.55 8.08
C ILE A 39 5.00 1.19 7.35
N GLU A 40 5.03 0.05 6.67
CA GLU A 40 6.23 -0.45 6.01
C GLU A 40 5.88 -1.14 4.70
N ALA A 41 6.72 -0.95 3.69
CA ALA A 41 6.69 -1.73 2.47
C ALA A 41 8.11 -2.25 2.17
N ARG A 42 8.22 -3.53 1.80
CA ARG A 42 9.48 -4.13 1.33
C ARG A 42 9.31 -4.68 -0.07
N ILE A 43 10.37 -4.54 -0.86
CA ILE A 43 10.55 -5.25 -2.12
C ILE A 43 11.68 -6.26 -1.86
N ILE A 44 11.42 -7.54 -2.08
CA ILE A 44 12.33 -8.64 -1.75
C ILE A 44 12.50 -9.59 -2.95
N PRO A 45 13.64 -10.30 -3.03
CA PRO A 45 13.90 -11.24 -4.11
C PRO A 45 13.03 -12.50 -3.99
N ASP A 46 12.99 -13.27 -5.07
CA ASP A 46 12.40 -14.62 -5.13
C ASP A 46 13.31 -15.65 -4.41
N ASP A 47 13.64 -15.39 -3.15
CA ASP A 47 14.46 -16.23 -2.29
C ASP A 47 13.63 -16.82 -1.13
N PRO A 48 13.59 -18.16 -0.96
CA PRO A 48 12.79 -18.79 0.07
C PRO A 48 13.05 -18.29 1.49
N THR A 49 14.32 -18.11 1.86
CA THR A 49 14.69 -17.70 3.22
C THR A 49 14.19 -16.29 3.50
N THR A 50 14.45 -15.37 2.56
CA THR A 50 14.05 -13.97 2.65
C THR A 50 12.54 -13.80 2.71
N ILE A 51 11.78 -14.55 1.89
CA ILE A 51 10.31 -14.52 1.89
C ILE A 51 9.78 -15.02 3.24
N ILE A 52 10.25 -16.17 3.73
CA ILE A 52 9.77 -16.76 4.99
C ILE A 52 10.04 -15.84 6.17
N GLU A 53 11.26 -15.29 6.29
CA GLU A 53 11.63 -14.40 7.38
C GLU A 53 10.85 -13.08 7.34
N THR A 54 10.65 -12.52 6.16
CA THR A 54 9.88 -11.28 5.98
C THR A 54 8.41 -11.49 6.33
N ILE A 55 7.78 -12.57 5.87
CA ILE A 55 6.39 -12.90 6.23
C ILE A 55 6.24 -13.02 7.75
N LYS A 56 7.12 -13.78 8.42
CA LYS A 56 7.09 -13.94 9.88
C LYS A 56 7.25 -12.62 10.61
N PHE A 57 8.14 -11.75 10.13
CA PHE A 57 8.32 -10.42 10.71
C PHE A 57 7.06 -9.56 10.52
N PHE A 58 6.51 -9.47 9.31
CA PHE A 58 5.38 -8.60 9.01
C PHE A 58 4.11 -9.02 9.75
N THR A 59 3.80 -10.32 9.73
CA THR A 59 2.58 -10.87 10.33
C THR A 59 2.55 -10.68 11.85
N LYS A 60 3.72 -10.64 12.49
CA LYS A 60 3.87 -10.33 13.92
C LYS A 60 3.73 -8.84 14.26
N ASN A 61 4.07 -7.94 13.34
CA ASN A 61 4.22 -6.51 13.63
C ASN A 61 3.07 -5.62 13.08
N PHE A 62 2.24 -6.13 12.17
CA PHE A 62 1.17 -5.36 11.54
C PHE A 62 -0.21 -5.99 11.72
N THR A 63 -1.27 -5.16 11.75
CA THR A 63 -2.65 -5.66 11.79
C THR A 63 -3.01 -6.42 10.51
N TYR A 64 -2.57 -5.91 9.36
CA TYR A 64 -2.79 -6.49 8.05
C TYR A 64 -1.47 -6.58 7.27
N VAL A 65 -1.26 -7.67 6.55
CA VAL A 65 -0.09 -7.84 5.67
C VAL A 65 -0.58 -8.17 4.27
N PHE A 66 -0.08 -7.46 3.27
CA PHE A 66 -0.38 -7.71 1.87
C PHE A 66 0.88 -8.16 1.16
N SER A 67 0.87 -9.34 0.55
CA SER A 67 1.94 -9.84 -0.30
C SER A 67 1.48 -9.84 -1.76
N CYS A 68 2.33 -9.37 -2.67
CA CYS A 68 2.06 -9.37 -4.11
C CYS A 68 3.24 -10.01 -4.85
N GLY A 69 2.96 -11.01 -5.68
CA GLY A 69 3.98 -11.68 -6.52
C GLY A 69 4.18 -13.16 -6.16
N GLY A 70 4.83 -13.89 -7.06
CA GLY A 70 5.30 -15.26 -6.84
C GLY A 70 4.22 -16.34 -6.64
N ILE A 71 2.98 -16.15 -7.11
CA ILE A 71 1.87 -17.13 -7.03
C ILE A 71 1.35 -17.62 -8.39
N GLY A 72 2.06 -17.29 -9.47
CA GLY A 72 1.72 -17.75 -10.82
C GLY A 72 2.10 -19.21 -11.07
N PRO A 73 2.07 -19.63 -12.35
CA PRO A 73 2.31 -21.01 -12.75
C PRO A 73 3.80 -21.32 -13.03
N THR A 74 4.73 -20.36 -12.90
CA THR A 74 6.14 -20.57 -13.28
C THR A 74 6.96 -21.17 -12.13
N HIS A 75 8.21 -21.52 -12.42
CA HIS A 75 9.08 -22.26 -11.49
C HIS A 75 9.68 -21.37 -10.39
N ASP A 76 9.82 -20.08 -10.70
CA ASP A 76 10.20 -18.98 -9.82
C ASP A 76 9.02 -18.49 -8.95
N ASP A 77 7.78 -18.86 -9.27
CA ASP A 77 6.63 -18.64 -8.38
C ASP A 77 6.67 -19.59 -7.16
N ILE A 78 7.34 -19.13 -6.10
CA ILE A 78 7.62 -19.88 -4.86
C ILE A 78 6.91 -19.32 -3.60
N THR A 79 6.09 -18.28 -3.75
CA THR A 79 5.51 -17.57 -2.59
C THR A 79 4.58 -18.47 -1.79
N THR A 80 3.76 -19.29 -2.45
CA THR A 80 2.83 -20.20 -1.76
C THR A 80 3.53 -21.24 -0.90
N GLU A 81 4.60 -21.84 -1.42
CA GLU A 81 5.44 -22.78 -0.69
C GLU A 81 6.11 -22.11 0.52
N CYS A 82 6.56 -20.87 0.36
CA CYS A 82 7.18 -20.09 1.43
C CYS A 82 6.18 -19.67 2.51
N VAL A 83 4.97 -19.25 2.12
CA VAL A 83 3.89 -18.92 3.06
C VAL A 83 3.52 -20.16 3.89
N ALA A 84 3.34 -21.32 3.25
CA ALA A 84 3.04 -22.56 3.96
C ALA A 84 4.12 -22.88 5.02
N ARG A 85 5.40 -22.75 4.66
CA ARG A 85 6.53 -22.92 5.59
C ARG A 85 6.55 -21.87 6.70
N ALA A 86 6.18 -20.62 6.41
CA ALA A 86 6.16 -19.54 7.39
C ALA A 86 5.15 -19.79 8.51
N PHE A 87 3.98 -20.34 8.16
CA PHE A 87 2.89 -20.66 9.09
C PHE A 87 2.85 -22.13 9.54
N ASN A 88 3.85 -22.93 9.18
CA ASN A 88 3.91 -24.37 9.46
C ASN A 88 2.61 -25.11 9.02
N GLN A 89 2.17 -24.83 7.80
CA GLN A 89 0.99 -25.44 7.18
C GLN A 89 1.38 -26.39 6.06
N GLU A 90 0.54 -27.39 5.81
CA GLU A 90 0.64 -28.23 4.64
C GLU A 90 0.06 -27.53 3.41
N LEU A 91 0.56 -27.89 2.23
CA LEU A 91 -0.02 -27.47 0.96
C LEU A 91 -1.08 -28.47 0.53
N VAL A 92 -2.25 -27.97 0.14
CA VAL A 92 -3.36 -28.78 -0.36
C VAL A 92 -3.79 -28.26 -1.71
N LYS A 93 -4.23 -29.18 -2.58
CA LYS A 93 -4.92 -28.81 -3.81
C LYS A 93 -6.37 -28.49 -3.47
N SER A 94 -6.76 -27.22 -3.60
CA SER A 94 -8.13 -26.80 -3.30
C SER A 94 -9.08 -27.20 -4.42
N ASP A 95 -10.07 -28.02 -4.10
CA ASP A 95 -11.11 -28.43 -5.05
C ASP A 95 -11.89 -27.22 -5.59
N GLU A 96 -12.14 -26.21 -4.75
CA GLU A 96 -12.82 -24.99 -5.17
C GLU A 96 -11.95 -24.13 -6.10
N ALA A 97 -10.66 -23.97 -5.81
CA ALA A 97 -9.73 -23.28 -6.71
C ALA A 97 -9.62 -24.01 -8.06
N MET A 98 -9.52 -25.35 -8.02
CA MET A 98 -9.52 -26.19 -9.21
C MET A 98 -10.79 -26.01 -10.04
N ARG A 99 -11.96 -26.01 -9.41
CA ARG A 99 -13.25 -25.81 -10.08
C ARG A 99 -13.32 -24.44 -10.77
N ARG A 100 -12.89 -23.37 -10.09
CA ARG A 100 -12.86 -22.00 -10.64
C ARG A 100 -11.94 -21.90 -11.86
N LEU A 101 -10.74 -22.47 -11.76
CA LEU A 101 -9.77 -22.48 -12.86
C LEU A 101 -10.26 -23.32 -14.04
N ALA A 102 -10.80 -24.52 -13.80
CA ALA A 102 -11.35 -25.37 -14.85
C ALA A 102 -12.46 -24.66 -15.62
N ALA A 103 -13.40 -24.03 -14.91
CA ALA A 103 -14.49 -23.25 -15.52
C ALA A 103 -13.97 -22.03 -16.30
N HIS A 104 -12.85 -21.42 -15.88
CA HIS A 104 -12.25 -20.29 -16.59
C HIS A 104 -11.62 -20.68 -17.93
N TYR A 105 -11.03 -21.88 -18.01
CA TYR A 105 -10.41 -22.38 -19.25
C TYR A 105 -11.41 -23.13 -20.15
N GLU A 106 -12.56 -23.55 -19.63
CA GLU A 106 -13.61 -24.21 -20.39
C GLU A 106 -14.09 -23.34 -21.57
N GLY A 107 -14.18 -23.94 -22.76
CA GLY A 107 -14.59 -23.24 -23.97
C GLY A 107 -13.53 -22.31 -24.58
N THR A 108 -12.32 -22.24 -23.99
CA THR A 108 -11.17 -21.54 -24.57
C THR A 108 -10.26 -22.50 -25.34
N ASN A 109 -9.39 -21.96 -26.22
CA ASN A 109 -8.33 -22.76 -26.88
C ASN A 109 -7.10 -22.97 -25.97
N ILE A 110 -7.20 -22.66 -24.68
CA ILE A 110 -6.09 -22.70 -23.74
C ILE A 110 -6.24 -23.95 -22.86
N GLU A 111 -5.23 -24.83 -22.90
CA GLU A 111 -5.24 -26.08 -22.12
C GLU A 111 -5.09 -25.83 -20.61
N PHE A 112 -5.93 -26.46 -19.77
CA PHE A 112 -5.75 -26.40 -18.31
C PHE A 112 -4.68 -27.40 -17.81
N ASN A 113 -3.43 -27.14 -18.18
CA ASN A 113 -2.27 -27.99 -17.92
C ASN A 113 -1.82 -27.99 -16.44
N GLU A 114 -0.85 -28.85 -16.10
CA GLU A 114 -0.34 -29.02 -14.73
C GLU A 114 0.18 -27.72 -14.11
N ALA A 115 0.88 -26.89 -14.88
CA ALA A 115 1.38 -25.60 -14.40
C ALA A 115 0.24 -24.67 -13.96
N ARG A 116 -0.88 -24.65 -14.70
CA ARG A 116 -2.08 -23.89 -14.31
C ARG A 116 -2.79 -24.51 -13.13
N GLN A 117 -2.81 -25.84 -13.02
CA GLN A 117 -3.37 -26.54 -11.87
C GLN A 117 -2.57 -26.28 -10.58
N LYS A 118 -1.26 -25.99 -10.67
CA LYS A 118 -0.42 -25.58 -9.54
C LYS A 118 -1.00 -24.35 -8.83
N MET A 119 -1.63 -23.42 -9.56
CA MET A 119 -2.27 -22.23 -8.97
C MET A 119 -3.51 -22.55 -8.11
N ALA A 120 -3.96 -23.81 -8.07
CA ALA A 120 -4.98 -24.27 -7.13
C ALA A 120 -4.40 -24.83 -5.82
N VAL A 121 -3.07 -24.92 -5.71
CA VAL A 121 -2.39 -25.37 -4.50
C VAL A 121 -2.25 -24.18 -3.55
N VAL A 122 -2.74 -24.33 -2.32
CA VAL A 122 -2.77 -23.30 -1.28
C VAL A 122 -2.46 -23.90 0.09
N PRO A 123 -2.09 -23.11 1.12
CA PRO A 123 -1.97 -23.61 2.48
C PRO A 123 -3.32 -24.15 3.00
N SER A 124 -3.31 -25.27 3.74
CA SER A 124 -4.51 -25.98 4.20
C SER A 124 -5.51 -25.14 5.01
N ASN A 125 -5.01 -24.18 5.81
CA ASN A 125 -5.82 -23.29 6.64
C ASN A 125 -6.05 -21.90 6.02
N SER A 126 -5.91 -21.79 4.69
CA SER A 126 -6.14 -20.53 3.99
C SER A 126 -7.57 -20.38 3.46
N ILE A 127 -8.01 -19.13 3.33
CA ILE A 127 -9.30 -18.77 2.74
C ILE A 127 -9.00 -18.21 1.34
N LEU A 128 -9.65 -18.74 0.31
CA LEU A 128 -9.44 -18.26 -1.06
C LEU A 128 -9.89 -16.81 -1.22
N ILE A 129 -9.09 -16.03 -1.93
CA ILE A 129 -9.41 -14.67 -2.37
C ILE A 129 -9.82 -14.73 -3.84
N ASP A 130 -11.00 -14.22 -4.14
CA ASP A 130 -11.54 -14.20 -5.49
C ASP A 130 -10.68 -13.32 -6.41
N ASN A 131 -10.37 -13.87 -7.58
CA ASN A 131 -9.69 -13.18 -8.65
C ASN A 131 -10.64 -13.05 -9.85
N PRO A 132 -11.34 -11.91 -10.00
CA PRO A 132 -12.29 -11.71 -11.08
C PRO A 132 -11.64 -11.52 -12.47
N VAL A 133 -10.31 -11.43 -12.55
CA VAL A 133 -9.58 -11.14 -13.80
C VAL A 133 -9.07 -12.43 -14.46
N SER A 134 -8.46 -13.34 -13.71
CA SER A 134 -7.85 -14.55 -14.25
C SER A 134 -8.27 -15.85 -13.56
N ALA A 135 -9.27 -15.79 -12.67
CA ALA A 135 -9.82 -16.91 -11.88
C ALA A 135 -8.86 -17.63 -10.91
N ALA A 136 -7.55 -17.57 -11.14
CA ALA A 136 -6.51 -18.07 -10.24
C ALA A 136 -6.59 -17.34 -8.89
N PRO A 137 -7.06 -18.00 -7.82
CA PRO A 137 -7.32 -17.31 -6.59
C PRO A 137 -6.02 -16.94 -5.89
N GLY A 138 -6.07 -15.85 -5.14
CA GLY A 138 -5.12 -15.64 -4.04
C GLY A 138 -5.64 -16.34 -2.81
N TYR A 139 -5.08 -16.01 -1.67
CA TYR A 139 -5.57 -16.55 -0.41
C TYR A 139 -5.17 -15.69 0.77
N LYS A 140 -5.93 -15.84 1.85
CA LYS A 140 -5.71 -15.24 3.15
C LYS A 140 -5.33 -16.33 4.14
N ILE A 141 -4.30 -16.09 4.94
CA ILE A 141 -3.95 -16.92 6.10
C ILE A 141 -3.66 -16.00 7.27
N GLU A 142 -4.40 -16.19 8.36
CA GLU A 142 -4.38 -15.27 9.51
C GLU A 142 -4.60 -13.80 9.06
N ASN A 143 -3.60 -12.93 9.25
CA ASN A 143 -3.61 -11.53 8.83
C ASN A 143 -2.83 -11.25 7.52
N LEU A 144 -2.32 -12.29 6.83
CA LEU A 144 -1.66 -12.18 5.54
C LEU A 144 -2.64 -12.41 4.39
N PHE A 145 -2.71 -11.46 3.47
CA PHE A 145 -3.41 -11.55 2.19
C PHE A 145 -2.38 -11.67 1.07
N VAL A 146 -2.47 -12.73 0.27
CA VAL A 146 -1.54 -13.00 -0.83
C VAL A 146 -2.25 -12.78 -2.16
N PHE A 147 -1.70 -11.88 -2.97
CA PHE A 147 -2.22 -11.46 -4.27
C PHE A 147 -1.24 -11.80 -5.40
N ALA A 148 -1.77 -11.82 -6.63
CA ALA A 148 -0.94 -11.90 -7.82
C ALA A 148 -0.09 -10.62 -7.99
N GLY A 149 1.08 -10.72 -8.61
CA GLY A 149 1.96 -9.56 -8.85
C GLY A 149 1.44 -8.58 -9.92
N VAL A 150 0.62 -9.06 -10.86
CA VAL A 150 0.10 -8.24 -11.97
C VAL A 150 -0.87 -7.19 -11.43
N PRO A 151 -0.64 -5.88 -11.65
CA PRO A 151 -1.40 -4.82 -10.98
C PRO A 151 -2.92 -4.91 -11.14
N LYS A 152 -3.40 -5.14 -12.37
CA LYS A 152 -4.85 -5.26 -12.63
C LYS A 152 -5.49 -6.44 -11.89
N ILE A 153 -4.75 -7.54 -11.73
CA ILE A 153 -5.21 -8.73 -11.02
C ILE A 153 -5.24 -8.45 -9.52
N MET A 154 -4.13 -7.95 -8.96
CA MET A 154 -4.03 -7.54 -7.56
C MET A 154 -5.16 -6.60 -7.17
N GLN A 155 -5.41 -5.56 -7.97
CA GLN A 155 -6.50 -4.61 -7.74
C GLN A 155 -7.85 -5.31 -7.70
N GLY A 156 -8.14 -6.18 -8.68
CA GLY A 156 -9.37 -6.96 -8.71
C GLY A 156 -9.56 -7.80 -7.44
N MET A 157 -8.49 -8.44 -6.97
CA MET A 157 -8.50 -9.24 -5.75
C MET A 157 -8.66 -8.39 -4.48
N PHE A 158 -8.00 -7.23 -4.41
CA PHE A 158 -8.11 -6.35 -3.26
C PHE A 158 -9.54 -5.86 -3.04
N HIS A 159 -10.27 -5.52 -4.11
CA HIS A 159 -11.66 -5.10 -3.98
C HIS A 159 -12.57 -6.18 -3.40
N THR A 160 -12.28 -7.47 -3.62
CA THR A 160 -13.12 -8.56 -3.09
C THR A 160 -12.95 -8.72 -1.59
N ILE A 161 -11.82 -8.33 -1.01
CA ILE A 161 -11.54 -8.46 0.43
C ILE A 161 -11.90 -7.22 1.26
N LEU A 162 -12.41 -6.14 0.66
CA LEU A 162 -12.66 -4.88 1.38
C LEU A 162 -13.55 -5.07 2.62
N HIS A 163 -14.48 -6.02 2.56
CA HIS A 163 -15.38 -6.34 3.67
C HIS A 163 -14.68 -7.03 4.87
N ASP A 164 -13.51 -7.63 4.65
CA ASP A 164 -12.68 -8.25 5.68
C ASP A 164 -11.79 -7.23 6.42
N LEU A 165 -11.65 -6.02 5.86
CA LEU A 165 -10.76 -5.00 6.37
C LEU A 165 -11.50 -4.08 7.33
N LEU A 166 -11.18 -4.20 8.63
CA LEU A 166 -11.65 -3.28 9.65
C LEU A 166 -10.77 -2.03 9.64
N GLY A 167 -11.28 -1.03 8.95
CA GLY A 167 -10.71 0.31 8.87
C GLY A 167 -10.63 1.04 10.21
N GLY A 168 -9.92 2.17 10.18
CA GLY A 168 -9.78 3.10 11.30
C GLY A 168 -10.38 4.46 10.99
N ILE A 169 -10.09 5.44 11.85
CA ILE A 169 -10.41 6.84 11.56
C ILE A 169 -9.56 7.29 10.37
N LYS A 170 -10.21 7.82 9.32
CA LYS A 170 -9.52 8.31 8.14
C LYS A 170 -8.53 9.42 8.54
N LEU A 171 -7.28 9.26 8.13
CA LEU A 171 -6.28 10.32 8.24
C LEU A 171 -6.57 11.38 7.18
N LEU A 172 -6.91 12.59 7.61
CA LEU A 172 -7.18 13.72 6.74
C LEU A 172 -5.88 14.43 6.39
N SER A 173 -5.76 14.95 5.18
CA SER A 173 -4.59 15.70 4.72
C SER A 173 -4.96 17.08 4.17
N LYS A 174 -4.11 18.08 4.44
CA LYS A 174 -4.15 19.40 3.80
C LYS A 174 -2.76 19.82 3.37
N THR A 175 -2.68 20.60 2.30
CA THR A 175 -1.42 21.18 1.84
C THR A 175 -1.47 22.69 1.97
N VAL A 176 -0.47 23.30 2.59
CA VAL A 176 -0.26 24.75 2.55
C VAL A 176 0.90 25.02 1.61
N SER A 177 0.59 25.54 0.42
CA SER A 177 1.61 25.94 -0.54
C SER A 177 2.26 27.25 -0.09
N SER A 178 3.55 27.40 -0.35
CA SER A 178 4.36 28.56 0.04
C SER A 178 5.38 28.88 -1.04
N ASN A 179 5.57 30.16 -1.35
CA ASN A 179 6.69 30.63 -2.17
C ASN A 179 7.97 30.92 -1.36
N LEU A 180 8.00 30.52 -0.08
CA LEU A 180 9.19 30.63 0.77
C LEU A 180 10.00 29.34 0.74
N GLY A 181 11.32 29.50 0.84
CA GLY A 181 12.22 28.38 1.10
C GLY A 181 11.99 27.79 2.49
N GLU A 182 12.13 26.47 2.59
CA GLU A 182 11.83 25.69 3.79
C GLU A 182 12.53 26.23 5.05
N GLY A 183 13.81 26.62 4.92
CA GLY A 183 14.60 27.13 6.04
C GLY A 183 14.06 28.41 6.70
N LEU A 184 13.25 29.21 5.98
CA LEU A 184 12.66 30.42 6.55
C LEU A 184 11.52 30.12 7.53
N ILE A 185 10.79 29.01 7.32
CA ILE A 185 9.61 28.66 8.12
C ILE A 185 9.86 27.45 9.05
N ALA A 186 11.00 26.76 8.92
CA ALA A 186 11.29 25.52 9.64
C ALA A 186 11.09 25.61 11.17
N LYS A 187 11.57 26.69 11.81
CA LYS A 187 11.40 26.88 13.27
C LYS A 187 9.94 27.05 13.69
N ASP A 188 9.16 27.74 12.87
CA ASP A 188 7.74 27.91 13.12
C ASP A 188 6.98 26.61 12.90
N LEU A 189 7.38 25.81 11.90
CA LEU A 189 6.80 24.47 11.67
C LEU A 189 7.03 23.55 12.87
N GLU A 190 8.24 23.53 13.43
CA GLU A 190 8.56 22.76 14.65
C GLU A 190 7.72 23.22 15.86
N LYS A 191 7.56 24.54 16.02
CA LYS A 191 6.70 25.11 17.07
C LYS A 191 5.22 24.74 16.87
N ILE A 192 4.74 24.75 15.63
CA ILE A 192 3.35 24.38 15.33
C ILE A 192 3.15 22.88 15.56
N GLU A 193 4.08 22.01 15.12
CA GLU A 193 3.96 20.57 15.35
C GLU A 193 3.97 20.21 16.84
N SER A 194 4.76 20.92 17.66
CA SER A 194 4.74 20.73 19.12
C SER A 194 3.45 21.23 19.80
N GLU A 195 2.77 22.24 19.24
CA GLU A 195 1.48 22.72 19.75
C GLU A 195 0.30 21.82 19.34
N PHE A 196 0.41 21.18 18.17
CA PHE A 196 -0.61 20.31 17.58
C PHE A 196 -0.09 18.86 17.53
N GLU A 197 0.08 18.23 18.69
CA GLU A 197 0.66 16.87 18.80
C GLU A 197 -0.07 15.80 17.97
N ASP A 198 -1.35 16.01 17.67
CA ASP A 198 -2.21 15.17 16.84
C ASP A 198 -2.17 15.51 15.34
N VAL A 199 -1.34 16.48 14.93
CA VAL A 199 -1.13 16.89 13.54
C VAL A 199 0.33 16.64 13.17
N LYS A 200 0.55 15.75 12.19
CA LYS A 200 1.89 15.53 11.61
C LYS A 200 2.14 16.53 10.49
N ILE A 201 3.32 17.14 10.48
CA ILE A 201 3.69 18.16 9.50
C ILE A 201 4.90 17.69 8.70
N GLY A 202 4.81 17.73 7.37
CA GLY A 202 5.92 17.45 6.47
C GLY A 202 6.13 18.60 5.49
N SER A 203 7.37 18.98 5.25
CA SER A 203 7.77 20.01 4.29
C SER A 203 8.39 19.39 3.04
N TYR A 204 7.96 19.85 1.87
CA TYR A 204 8.43 19.35 0.57
C TYR A 204 8.87 20.54 -0.30
N PRO A 205 10.18 20.85 -0.37
CA PRO A 205 10.67 21.92 -1.22
C PRO A 205 10.46 21.59 -2.70
N TYR A 206 10.19 22.62 -3.49
CA TYR A 206 10.08 22.50 -4.94
C TYR A 206 10.88 23.57 -5.66
N PHE A 207 11.37 23.19 -6.84
CA PHE A 207 12.14 24.05 -7.72
C PHE A 207 11.53 24.00 -9.12
N LYS A 208 10.99 25.12 -9.58
CA LYS A 208 10.55 25.35 -10.95
C LYS A 208 11.35 26.52 -11.53
N PRO A 209 11.58 26.56 -12.85
CA PRO A 209 12.20 27.73 -13.48
C PRO A 209 11.44 29.00 -13.11
N GLY A 210 12.09 29.92 -12.39
CA GLY A 210 11.49 31.19 -11.94
C GLY A 210 10.57 31.10 -10.71
N ASN A 211 10.36 29.92 -10.11
CA ASN A 211 9.53 29.76 -8.90
C ASN A 211 10.14 28.70 -7.97
N PHE A 212 10.42 29.05 -6.73
CA PHE A 212 10.86 28.12 -5.70
C PHE A 212 9.99 28.30 -4.46
N GLY A 213 9.84 27.24 -3.68
CA GLY A 213 8.98 27.29 -2.52
C GLY A 213 8.93 25.97 -1.78
N THR A 214 7.95 25.87 -0.89
CA THR A 214 7.75 24.70 -0.03
C THR A 214 6.27 24.36 0.03
N SER A 215 5.91 23.12 -0.26
CA SER A 215 4.58 22.59 0.04
C SER A 215 4.62 21.98 1.44
N VAL A 216 3.85 22.53 2.37
CA VAL A 216 3.73 21.99 3.74
C VAL A 216 2.49 21.11 3.81
N VAL A 217 2.67 19.81 3.99
CA VAL A 217 1.58 18.83 4.10
C VAL A 217 1.31 18.53 5.57
N LEU A 218 0.09 18.77 6.01
CA LEU A 218 -0.38 18.48 7.35
C LEU A 218 -1.33 17.29 7.32
N ARG A 219 -1.22 16.39 8.29
CA ARG A 219 -2.07 15.20 8.41
C ARG A 219 -2.59 15.00 9.83
N SER A 220 -3.89 14.73 10.00
CA SER A 220 -4.49 14.44 11.30
C SER A 220 -5.80 13.67 11.16
N GLU A 221 -6.17 12.91 12.20
CA GLU A 221 -7.50 12.32 12.34
C GLU A 221 -8.54 13.35 12.82
N ASN A 222 -8.11 14.48 13.38
CA ASN A 222 -8.98 15.53 13.87
C ASN A 222 -9.08 16.67 12.85
N LYS A 223 -10.26 16.79 12.22
CA LYS A 223 -10.52 17.80 11.18
C LYS A 223 -10.35 19.24 11.69
N ASP A 224 -10.80 19.52 12.91
CA ASP A 224 -10.77 20.88 13.46
C ASP A 224 -9.34 21.30 13.78
N ARG A 225 -8.56 20.40 14.37
CA ARG A 225 -7.13 20.64 14.62
C ARG A 225 -6.32 20.76 13.35
N LEU A 226 -6.60 19.94 12.34
CA LEU A 226 -5.98 20.05 11.03
C LEU A 226 -6.25 21.43 10.40
N ASN A 227 -7.48 21.93 10.52
CA ASN A 227 -7.85 23.26 10.02
C ASN A 227 -7.13 24.38 10.78
N GLU A 228 -7.05 24.29 12.10
CA GLU A 228 -6.35 25.28 12.93
C GLU A 228 -4.84 25.31 12.65
N ALA A 229 -4.18 24.15 12.63
CA ALA A 229 -2.76 24.03 12.32
C ALA A 229 -2.46 24.57 10.91
N SER A 230 -3.28 24.22 9.91
CA SER A 230 -3.12 24.71 8.53
C SER A 230 -3.21 26.24 8.45
N LYS A 231 -4.13 26.85 9.20
CA LYS A 231 -4.23 28.32 9.31
C LYS A 231 -2.99 28.93 9.97
N LYS A 232 -2.44 28.31 11.01
CA LYS A 232 -1.20 28.79 11.65
C LYS A 232 0.01 28.70 10.74
N VAL A 233 0.15 27.62 9.97
CA VAL A 233 1.21 27.50 8.96
C VAL A 233 1.08 28.62 7.91
N LEU A 234 -0.13 28.86 7.40
CA LEU A 234 -0.37 29.95 6.46
C LEU A 234 -0.02 31.32 7.05
N LEU A 235 -0.38 31.57 8.32
CA LEU A 235 -0.02 32.80 9.01
C LEU A 235 1.48 32.94 9.21
N SER A 236 2.21 31.87 9.55
CA SER A 236 3.67 31.88 9.64
C SER A 236 4.31 32.27 8.30
N ILE A 237 3.84 31.69 7.19
CA ILE A 237 4.29 32.04 5.84
C ILE A 237 4.09 33.53 5.55
N ILE A 238 2.90 34.06 5.85
CA ILE A 238 2.58 35.48 5.64
C ILE A 238 3.46 36.38 6.52
N ASN A 239 3.69 36.01 7.79
CA ASN A 239 4.53 36.76 8.72
C ASN A 239 6.00 36.82 8.28
N HIS A 240 6.47 35.81 7.56
CA HIS A 240 7.80 35.77 6.95
C HIS A 240 7.86 36.48 5.58
N GLY A 241 6.80 37.20 5.20
CA GLY A 241 6.72 37.96 3.94
C GLY A 241 6.38 37.10 2.71
N GLY A 242 6.00 35.85 2.92
CA GLY A 242 5.62 34.91 1.87
C GLY A 242 4.17 35.04 1.42
N LYS A 243 3.85 34.30 0.36
CA LYS A 243 2.49 34.04 -0.12
C LYS A 243 2.22 32.56 0.02
N GLY A 244 1.00 32.23 0.46
CA GLY A 244 0.57 30.84 0.62
C GLY A 244 -0.93 30.66 0.37
N LYS A 245 -1.33 29.42 0.11
CA LYS A 245 -2.73 29.00 0.02
C LYS A 245 -2.90 27.65 0.71
N ILE A 246 -4.01 27.47 1.43
CA ILE A 246 -4.42 26.16 1.93
C ILE A 246 -5.20 25.45 0.82
N LEU A 247 -4.81 24.21 0.56
CA LEU A 247 -5.37 23.29 -0.41
C LEU A 247 -5.99 22.11 0.34
N GLU A 248 -7.24 21.78 0.00
CA GLU A 248 -7.92 20.59 0.49
C GLU A 248 -7.30 19.31 -0.10
N GLU A 249 -7.61 18.14 0.48
CA GLU A 249 -7.00 16.83 0.19
C GLU A 249 -6.92 16.45 -1.31
N ASN A 250 -7.79 17.01 -2.15
CA ASN A 250 -7.86 16.73 -3.59
C ASN A 250 -7.55 17.95 -4.49
N GLU A 251 -7.19 19.09 -3.90
CA GLU A 251 -6.76 20.25 -4.69
C GLU A 251 -5.31 20.06 -5.14
N ILE A 252 -5.05 20.32 -6.43
CA ILE A 252 -3.71 20.24 -6.99
C ILE A 252 -2.92 21.47 -6.54
N ASP A 253 -1.78 21.25 -5.89
CA ASP A 253 -0.76 22.28 -5.71
C ASP A 253 -0.03 22.48 -7.05
N ASP A 254 -0.48 23.46 -7.83
CA ASP A 254 0.17 23.86 -9.07
C ASP A 254 1.51 24.57 -8.84
N ARG A 255 1.86 24.86 -7.58
CA ARG A 255 3.13 25.48 -7.15
C ARG A 255 3.43 26.75 -7.95
N SER A 256 2.41 27.55 -8.21
CA SER A 256 2.51 28.77 -9.03
C SER A 256 2.50 30.08 -8.23
N LEU A 257 2.59 30.01 -6.90
CA LEU A 257 2.53 31.17 -5.99
C LEU A 257 3.68 32.16 -6.16
#